data_AF-A0A814EJW9-F1
#
_entry.id   AF-A0A814EJW9-F1
#
_cell.length_a   1.000
_cell.length_b   1.000
_cell.length_c   1.000
_cell.angle_alpha   90.00
_cell.angle_beta   90.00
_cell.angle_gamma   90.00
#
_symmetry.space_group_name_H-M   'P 1'
#
loop_
_entity.id
_entity.type
_entity.pdbx_description
1 polymer ?
#
loop_
_entity_poly.entity_id
_entity_poly.type
_entity_poly.pdbx_seq_one_letter_code
_entity_poly.pdbx_strand_id
1 'polypeptide(L)'
;MKKSIFSIILYLIIFIYKSKQEEKHIIHALFGDIFKSDLIYYGFIDLDKSEYNIISTLNIDDIGNPRNRKYEILPLTYDPSNDIIFISAINNLNKTILSVINATTGSLLYTFNKIPYEIISLQYDIFNKKLFAHIEINNEYLTQIVEIDTNNGNLKQIFGQIYGVKPTDISTYCPICRKYFLIMFENDHYIYVEVNTSDDGGISWNVSLNFSPFNIIFNYKTFTMYSIYINQTNRNILQIGILNRTSGCISQVIETISNPTHSVLTKFSTFDIENNLYYISNIVTQPFSREIIYINVNTSQTMRISLPNTDYNFYAWFIKQFVQ
;
A
#
# COMPACT_ATOMS: atom_id res chain seq x y z
N MET A 1 -11.41 -40.53 36.87
CA MET A 1 -10.45 -39.76 36.05
C MET A 1 -10.75 -39.67 34.55
N LYS A 2 -11.66 -40.46 33.95
CA LYS A 2 -11.94 -40.39 32.48
C LYS A 2 -12.80 -39.22 32.00
N LYS A 3 -13.59 -38.57 32.86
CA LYS A 3 -14.48 -37.44 32.47
C LYS A 3 -13.76 -36.09 32.28
N SER A 4 -12.56 -35.90 32.84
CA SER A 4 -11.84 -34.62 32.77
C SER A 4 -11.10 -34.40 31.45
N ILE A 5 -10.56 -35.48 30.85
CA ILE A 5 -9.82 -35.41 29.58
C ILE A 5 -10.75 -35.06 28.40
N PHE A 6 -11.99 -35.56 28.42
CA PHE A 6 -12.96 -35.32 27.35
C PHE A 6 -13.41 -33.85 27.30
N SER A 7 -13.57 -33.21 28.47
CA SER A 7 -13.91 -31.77 28.54
C SER A 7 -12.76 -30.87 28.10
N ILE A 8 -11.50 -31.24 28.37
CA ILE A 8 -10.33 -30.48 27.93
C ILE A 8 -10.17 -30.57 26.41
N ILE A 9 -10.34 -31.76 25.82
CA ILE A 9 -10.27 -31.94 24.35
C ILE A 9 -11.40 -31.18 23.65
N LEU A 10 -12.63 -31.21 24.19
CA LEU A 10 -13.75 -30.47 23.61
C LEU A 10 -13.55 -28.94 23.72
N TYR A 11 -13.01 -28.45 24.84
CA TYR A 11 -12.63 -27.03 24.96
C TYR A 11 -11.51 -26.66 23.99
N LEU A 12 -10.50 -27.50 23.80
CA LEU A 12 -9.43 -27.26 22.83
C LEU A 12 -9.95 -27.24 21.39
N ILE A 13 -10.85 -28.16 21.03
CA ILE A 13 -11.46 -28.19 19.69
C ILE A 13 -12.32 -26.96 19.47
N ILE A 14 -13.11 -26.52 20.45
CA ILE A 14 -13.91 -25.28 20.35
C ILE A 14 -12.99 -24.04 20.28
N PHE A 15 -11.86 -24.02 20.99
CA PHE A 15 -10.88 -22.92 20.91
C PHE A 15 -10.19 -22.89 19.56
N ILE A 16 -9.80 -24.04 19.01
CA ILE A 16 -9.21 -24.17 17.67
C ILE A 16 -10.25 -23.79 16.60
N TYR A 17 -11.52 -24.19 16.75
CA TYR A 17 -12.59 -23.80 15.83
C TYR A 17 -12.99 -22.32 15.94
N LYS A 18 -12.95 -21.71 17.14
CA LYS A 18 -13.15 -20.26 17.31
C LYS A 18 -11.95 -19.43 16.86
N SER A 19 -10.75 -20.01 16.80
CA SER A 19 -9.55 -19.33 16.32
C SER A 19 -9.44 -19.28 14.79
N LYS A 20 -10.26 -20.06 14.07
CA LYS A 20 -10.51 -19.82 12.66
C LYS A 20 -11.55 -18.71 12.54
N GLN A 21 -11.11 -17.51 12.88
CA GLN A 21 -11.81 -16.29 12.51
C GLN A 21 -12.11 -16.42 11.02
N GLU A 22 -13.37 -16.38 10.61
CA GLU A 22 -13.72 -16.37 9.18
C GLU A 22 -12.82 -15.33 8.50
N GLU A 23 -12.15 -15.73 7.42
CA GLU A 23 -11.27 -14.86 6.64
C GLU A 23 -12.13 -13.74 6.07
N LYS A 24 -12.31 -12.67 6.83
CA LYS A 24 -13.04 -11.50 6.38
C LYS A 24 -12.14 -10.70 5.47
N HIS A 25 -12.60 -10.44 4.25
CA HIS A 25 -11.89 -9.62 3.29
C HIS A 25 -12.13 -8.12 3.62
N ILE A 26 -11.39 -7.61 4.61
CA ILE A 26 -11.54 -6.23 5.10
C ILE A 26 -10.39 -5.37 4.60
N ILE A 27 -10.72 -4.30 3.87
CA ILE A 27 -9.76 -3.30 3.42
C ILE A 27 -10.01 -2.00 4.20
N HIS A 28 -9.00 -1.54 4.93
CA HIS A 28 -9.04 -0.24 5.60
C HIS A 28 -8.66 0.84 4.61
N ALA A 29 -9.37 1.96 4.62
CA ALA A 29 -9.19 2.97 3.59
C ALA A 29 -9.55 4.37 4.09
N LEU A 30 -9.01 5.34 3.35
CA LEU A 30 -9.35 6.75 3.47
C LEU A 30 -10.14 7.19 2.26
N PHE A 31 -11.25 7.85 2.55
CA PHE A 31 -12.22 8.29 1.57
C PHE A 31 -12.45 9.80 1.69
N GLY A 32 -12.95 10.44 0.64
CA GLY A 32 -13.46 11.80 0.75
C GLY A 32 -14.63 12.03 -0.17
N ASP A 33 -15.49 12.95 0.22
CA ASP A 33 -16.62 13.38 -0.60
C ASP A 33 -16.11 14.01 -1.91
N ILE A 34 -16.71 13.64 -3.03
CA ILE A 34 -16.43 14.24 -4.34
C ILE A 34 -16.72 15.75 -4.33
N PHE A 35 -17.65 16.21 -3.50
CA PHE A 35 -18.22 17.57 -3.50
C PHE A 35 -17.96 18.40 -2.23
N LYS A 36 -17.44 17.82 -1.14
CA LYS A 36 -17.06 18.56 0.09
C LYS A 36 -15.55 18.51 0.30
N SER A 37 -14.90 19.68 0.33
CA SER A 37 -13.44 19.75 0.16
C SER A 37 -12.62 19.50 1.42
N ASP A 38 -13.20 19.61 2.62
CA ASP A 38 -12.37 19.77 3.84
C ASP A 38 -12.39 18.57 4.80
N LEU A 39 -13.14 17.52 4.46
CA LEU A 39 -13.27 16.33 5.30
C LEU A 39 -12.76 15.08 4.57
N ILE A 40 -12.02 14.27 5.32
CA ILE A 40 -11.55 12.95 4.93
C ILE A 40 -12.13 11.95 5.92
N TYR A 41 -12.64 10.83 5.43
CA TYR A 41 -13.26 9.78 6.23
C TYR A 41 -12.31 8.61 6.35
N TYR A 42 -12.10 8.12 7.56
CA TYR A 42 -11.44 6.84 7.79
C TYR A 42 -12.48 5.76 8.04
N GLY A 43 -12.28 4.60 7.42
CA GLY A 43 -13.18 3.47 7.55
C GLY A 43 -12.63 2.20 6.92
N PHE A 44 -13.53 1.29 6.59
CA PHE A 44 -13.18 0.04 5.91
C PHE A 44 -14.27 -0.40 4.94
N ILE A 45 -13.86 -1.27 4.02
CA ILE A 45 -14.69 -1.96 3.06
C ILE A 45 -14.76 -3.42 3.52
N ASP A 46 -15.95 -3.89 3.87
CA ASP A 46 -16.25 -5.30 4.11
C ASP A 46 -16.64 -5.90 2.75
N LEU A 47 -15.69 -6.56 2.09
CA LEU A 47 -15.89 -7.08 0.74
C LEU A 47 -16.94 -8.19 0.71
N ASP A 48 -17.01 -9.02 1.75
CA ASP A 48 -17.95 -10.13 1.84
C ASP A 48 -19.41 -9.67 1.86
N LYS A 49 -19.63 -8.47 2.40
CA LYS A 49 -20.95 -7.83 2.42
C LYS A 49 -21.13 -6.76 1.35
N SER A 50 -20.06 -6.39 0.65
CA SER A 50 -20.04 -5.23 -0.24
C SER A 50 -20.51 -3.96 0.50
N GLU A 51 -19.95 -3.68 1.68
CA GLU A 51 -20.37 -2.55 2.54
C GLU A 51 -19.22 -1.60 2.87
N TYR A 52 -19.51 -0.29 2.86
CA TYR A 52 -18.62 0.73 3.39
C TYR A 52 -19.00 1.08 4.82
N ASN A 53 -18.01 1.09 5.70
CA ASN A 53 -18.20 1.46 7.08
C ASN A 53 -17.28 2.62 7.43
N ILE A 54 -17.86 3.79 7.64
CA ILE A 54 -17.12 4.98 8.11
C ILE A 54 -16.99 4.86 9.63
N ILE A 55 -15.76 4.92 10.11
CA ILE A 55 -15.44 4.88 11.53
C ILE A 55 -15.35 6.30 12.08
N SER A 56 -14.69 7.20 11.36
CA SER A 56 -14.41 8.56 11.83
C SER A 56 -14.23 9.55 10.70
N THR A 57 -14.25 10.82 11.07
CA THR A 57 -14.02 11.95 10.18
C THR A 57 -12.77 12.70 10.65
N LEU A 58 -11.94 13.09 9.70
CA LEU A 58 -10.67 13.79 9.87
C LEU A 58 -10.72 15.10 9.06
N ASN A 59 -10.14 16.16 9.61
CA ASN A 59 -10.05 17.45 8.93
C ASN A 59 -8.77 17.50 8.06
N ILE A 60 -8.88 18.03 6.84
CA ILE A 60 -7.72 18.23 5.96
C ILE A 60 -6.66 19.16 6.56
N ASP A 61 -7.01 20.05 7.48
CA ASP A 61 -6.04 20.92 8.16
C ASP A 61 -5.13 20.11 9.08
N ASP A 62 -5.64 19.01 9.61
CA ASP A 62 -4.93 18.13 10.53
C ASP A 62 -4.15 17.03 9.81
N ILE A 63 -4.68 16.54 8.67
CA ILE A 63 -4.07 15.41 7.94
C ILE A 63 -3.48 15.77 6.57
N GLY A 64 -3.63 17.03 6.17
CA GLY A 64 -3.35 17.54 4.83
C GLY A 64 -4.44 17.20 3.82
N ASN A 65 -4.38 17.86 2.66
CA ASN A 65 -5.34 17.66 1.59
C ASN A 65 -4.76 16.70 0.54
N PRO A 66 -5.31 15.48 0.38
CA PRO A 66 -4.82 14.53 -0.61
C PRO A 66 -4.87 15.06 -2.04
N ARG A 67 -5.74 16.04 -2.33
CA ARG A 67 -5.91 16.64 -3.66
C ARG A 67 -4.79 17.62 -4.02
N ASN A 68 -4.00 18.09 -3.06
CA ASN A 68 -2.87 18.99 -3.30
C ASN A 68 -1.59 18.23 -3.71
N ARG A 69 -1.66 16.90 -3.77
CA ARG A 69 -0.50 16.06 -4.08
C ARG A 69 -0.19 16.06 -5.58
N LYS A 70 1.09 15.89 -5.87
CA LYS A 70 1.57 15.67 -7.24
C LYS A 70 1.32 14.23 -7.71
N TYR A 71 1.40 13.28 -6.78
CA TYR A 71 1.24 11.85 -7.05
C TYR A 71 -0.20 11.39 -6.80
N GLU A 72 -0.64 10.42 -7.60
CA GLU A 72 -2.02 9.90 -7.59
C GLU A 72 -2.39 9.19 -6.29
N ILE A 73 -1.42 8.46 -5.70
CA ILE A 73 -1.63 7.70 -4.46
C ILE A 73 -1.21 8.52 -3.24
N LEU A 74 -2.03 8.48 -2.19
CA LEU A 74 -1.71 9.03 -0.88
C LEU A 74 -0.85 8.01 -0.08
N PRO A 75 0.38 8.37 0.33
CA PRO A 75 1.26 7.55 1.13
C PRO A 75 0.61 7.18 2.44
N LEU A 76 0.55 5.87 2.68
CA LEU A 76 0.04 5.32 3.92
C LEU A 76 0.81 4.04 4.22
N THR A 77 1.08 3.81 5.51
CA THR A 77 1.59 2.53 6.00
C THR A 77 1.04 2.23 7.39
N TYR A 78 1.03 0.97 7.76
CA TYR A 78 0.42 0.48 8.99
C TYR A 78 1.49 -0.07 9.93
N ASP A 79 1.45 0.37 11.18
CA ASP A 79 2.19 -0.24 12.27
C ASP A 79 1.27 -1.16 13.08
N PRO A 80 1.40 -2.48 12.88
CA PRO A 80 0.58 -3.46 13.57
C PRO A 80 0.91 -3.61 15.06
N SER A 81 2.08 -3.16 15.51
CA SER A 81 2.48 -3.29 16.92
C SER A 81 1.69 -2.35 17.82
N ASN A 82 1.37 -1.16 17.31
CA ASN A 82 0.65 -0.13 18.05
C ASN A 82 -0.78 0.09 17.51
N ASP A 83 -1.18 -0.65 16.47
CA ASP A 83 -2.46 -0.48 15.77
C ASP A 83 -2.65 0.98 15.28
N ILE A 84 -1.61 1.54 14.65
CA ILE A 84 -1.62 2.92 14.14
C ILE A 84 -1.30 2.95 12.64
N ILE A 85 -1.80 3.99 12.00
CA ILE A 85 -1.57 4.28 10.58
C ILE A 85 -0.75 5.56 10.51
N PHE A 86 0.31 5.51 9.72
CA PHE A 86 1.01 6.71 9.28
C PHE A 86 0.50 7.09 7.91
N ILE A 87 0.09 8.35 7.76
CA ILE A 87 -0.35 8.92 6.50
C ILE A 87 0.39 10.23 6.26
N SER A 88 0.74 10.48 5.00
CA SER A 88 1.29 11.77 4.60
C SER A 88 0.48 12.45 3.50
N ALA A 89 0.03 13.68 3.74
CA ALA A 89 -0.53 14.53 2.70
C ALA A 89 0.13 15.92 2.68
N ILE A 90 -0.31 16.76 1.75
CA ILE A 90 0.24 18.11 1.55
C ILE A 90 -0.76 19.14 2.07
N ASN A 91 -0.28 20.10 2.86
CA ASN A 91 -1.11 21.23 3.29
C ASN A 91 -1.19 22.33 2.23
N ASN A 92 -1.97 23.37 2.50
CA ASN A 92 -2.15 24.51 1.60
C ASN A 92 -0.86 25.36 1.40
N LEU A 93 0.19 25.11 2.18
CA LEU A 93 1.50 25.75 2.06
C LEU A 93 2.54 24.86 1.35
N ASN A 94 2.09 23.79 0.70
CA ASN A 94 2.94 22.79 0.03
C ASN A 94 3.98 22.13 0.95
N LYS A 95 3.66 22.00 2.25
CA LYS A 95 4.47 21.23 3.21
C LYS A 95 3.79 19.90 3.51
N THR A 96 4.60 18.89 3.80
CA THR A 96 4.08 17.59 4.23
C THR A 96 3.56 17.65 5.67
N ILE A 97 2.35 17.13 5.82
CA ILE A 97 1.74 16.75 7.09
C ILE A 97 1.85 15.23 7.22
N LEU A 98 2.58 14.76 8.22
CA LEU A 98 2.60 13.35 8.62
C LEU A 98 1.66 13.17 9.80
N SER A 99 0.58 12.41 9.62
CA SER A 99 -0.41 12.16 10.67
C SER A 99 -0.36 10.72 11.14
N VAL A 100 -0.64 10.55 12.43
CA VAL A 100 -0.72 9.26 13.10
C VAL A 100 -2.15 9.05 13.55
N ILE A 101 -2.80 8.01 13.02
CA ILE A 101 -4.22 7.71 13.26
C ILE A 101 -4.31 6.36 13.95
N ASN A 102 -5.15 6.23 14.98
CA ASN A 102 -5.47 4.93 15.54
C ASN A 102 -6.28 4.11 14.53
N ALA A 103 -5.79 2.94 14.16
CA ALA A 103 -6.37 2.16 13.06
C ALA A 103 -7.70 1.50 13.46
N THR A 104 -8.02 1.38 14.74
CA THR A 104 -9.31 0.82 15.21
C THR A 104 -10.37 1.90 15.35
N THR A 105 -10.05 3.02 15.99
CA THR A 105 -11.02 4.10 16.26
C THR A 105 -11.05 5.16 15.18
N GLY A 106 -10.07 5.19 14.28
CA GLY A 106 -9.90 6.25 13.28
C GLY A 106 -9.52 7.61 13.86
N SER A 107 -9.35 7.72 15.19
CA SER A 107 -9.03 8.99 15.82
C SER A 107 -7.61 9.43 15.49
N LEU A 108 -7.45 10.69 15.10
CA LEU A 108 -6.14 11.33 15.02
C LEU A 108 -5.47 11.34 16.40
N LEU A 109 -4.23 10.84 16.45
CA LEU A 109 -3.42 10.82 17.66
C LEU A 109 -2.44 11.99 17.67
N TYR A 110 -1.69 12.13 16.58
CA TYR A 110 -0.64 13.15 16.44
C TYR A 110 -0.52 13.61 14.99
N THR A 111 -0.06 14.84 14.83
CA THR A 111 0.30 15.41 13.53
C THR A 111 1.68 16.06 13.61
N PHE A 112 2.50 15.83 12.60
CA PHE A 112 3.83 16.42 12.44
C PHE A 112 3.91 17.22 11.14
N ASN A 113 4.25 18.51 11.27
CA ASN A 113 4.34 19.46 10.15
C ASN A 113 5.78 19.95 9.90
N LYS A 114 6.75 19.06 10.12
CA LYS A 114 8.19 19.40 10.11
C LYS A 114 8.90 18.99 8.82
N ILE A 115 8.25 18.23 7.95
CA ILE A 115 8.86 17.68 6.75
C ILE A 115 8.62 18.67 5.61
N PRO A 116 9.68 19.33 5.10
CA PRO A 116 9.53 20.43 4.14
C PRO A 116 9.32 19.95 2.70
N TYR A 117 9.38 18.65 2.46
CA TYR A 117 9.35 18.01 1.14
C TYR A 117 8.19 17.02 1.04
N GLU A 118 7.67 16.79 -0.18
CA GLU A 118 6.61 15.81 -0.40
C GLU A 118 7.12 14.39 -0.15
N ILE A 119 6.46 13.68 0.77
CA ILE A 119 6.60 12.23 0.88
C ILE A 119 5.79 11.58 -0.25
N ILE A 120 6.47 10.78 -1.06
CA ILE A 120 5.94 10.04 -2.21
C ILE A 120 5.39 8.68 -1.78
N SER A 121 6.07 8.02 -0.84
CA SER A 121 5.59 6.76 -0.25
C SER A 121 6.11 6.55 1.17
N LEU A 122 5.37 5.76 1.95
CA LEU A 122 5.67 5.41 3.34
C LEU A 122 5.75 3.89 3.48
N GLN A 123 6.70 3.40 4.27
CA GLN A 123 6.86 1.98 4.57
C GLN A 123 7.26 1.81 6.03
N TYR A 124 6.52 0.97 6.76
CA TYR A 124 6.84 0.67 8.15
C TYR A 124 7.57 -0.68 8.26
N ASP A 125 8.73 -0.66 8.91
CA ASP A 125 9.46 -1.86 9.27
C ASP A 125 8.91 -2.43 10.57
N ILE A 126 8.07 -3.45 10.42
CA ILE A 126 7.40 -4.13 11.53
C ILE A 126 8.37 -4.79 12.51
N PHE A 127 9.56 -5.21 12.08
CA PHE A 127 10.51 -5.93 12.94
C PHE A 127 11.43 -4.97 13.69
N ASN A 128 11.86 -3.88 13.06
CA ASN A 128 12.75 -2.89 13.66
C ASN A 128 12.02 -1.67 14.23
N LYS A 129 10.70 -1.57 14.03
CA LYS A 129 9.85 -0.46 14.46
C LYS A 129 10.32 0.89 13.91
N LYS A 130 10.66 0.92 12.62
CA LYS A 130 11.15 2.11 11.91
C LYS A 130 10.19 2.54 10.82
N LEU A 131 9.97 3.84 10.69
CA LEU A 131 9.21 4.42 9.60
C LEU A 131 10.16 4.95 8.52
N PHE A 132 10.04 4.44 7.30
CA PHE A 132 10.81 4.89 6.15
C PHE A 132 9.93 5.66 5.17
N ALA A 133 10.51 6.69 4.55
CA ALA A 133 9.85 7.50 3.55
C ALA A 133 10.71 7.66 2.30
N HIS A 134 10.07 7.64 1.14
CA HIS A 134 10.64 8.14 -0.11
C HIS A 134 10.19 9.60 -0.29
N ILE A 135 11.15 10.52 -0.36
CA ILE A 135 10.89 11.97 -0.44
C ILE A 135 11.43 12.58 -1.73
N GLU A 136 10.65 13.47 -2.35
CA GLU A 136 11.08 14.27 -3.49
C GLU A 136 11.75 15.56 -3.02
N ILE A 137 13.01 15.79 -3.42
CA ILE A 137 13.76 17.00 -3.08
C ILE A 137 14.07 17.75 -4.37
N ASN A 138 13.66 19.03 -4.44
CA ASN A 138 13.93 19.94 -5.56
C ASN A 138 13.37 19.47 -6.92
N ASN A 139 12.03 19.44 -7.03
CA ASN A 139 11.29 19.39 -8.31
C ASN A 139 11.88 18.40 -9.35
N GLU A 140 11.86 17.10 -9.05
CA GLU A 140 12.10 15.95 -9.96
C GLU A 140 13.52 15.43 -10.17
N TYR A 141 14.58 16.04 -9.61
CA TYR A 141 15.96 15.60 -9.93
C TYR A 141 16.76 14.99 -8.77
N LEU A 142 16.22 15.01 -7.55
CA LEU A 142 16.81 14.36 -6.39
C LEU A 142 15.71 13.74 -5.53
N THR A 143 15.81 12.46 -5.23
CA THR A 143 14.97 11.85 -4.19
C THR A 143 15.80 11.18 -3.12
N GLN A 144 15.21 11.01 -1.94
CA GLN A 144 15.87 10.35 -0.82
C GLN A 144 15.01 9.27 -0.20
N ILE A 145 15.66 8.23 0.32
CA ILE A 145 15.07 7.32 1.30
C ILE A 145 15.56 7.74 2.68
N VAL A 146 14.62 7.98 3.59
CA VAL A 146 14.90 8.51 4.93
C VAL A 146 14.16 7.72 6.00
N GLU A 147 14.74 7.60 7.20
CA GLU A 147 14.01 7.21 8.42
C GLU A 147 13.39 8.46 9.04
N ILE A 148 12.12 8.36 9.43
CA ILE A 148 11.39 9.37 10.18
C ILE A 148 11.29 8.91 11.64
N ASP A 149 11.63 9.79 12.57
CA ASP A 149 11.39 9.56 13.99
C ASP A 149 9.88 9.67 14.29
N THR A 150 9.28 8.53 14.65
CA THR A 150 7.82 8.43 14.89
C THR A 150 7.36 9.19 16.13
N ASN A 151 8.27 9.63 17.01
CA ASN A 151 7.91 10.38 18.22
C ASN A 151 7.75 11.88 17.96
N ASN A 152 8.44 12.42 16.95
CA ASN A 152 8.51 13.86 16.73
C ASN A 152 8.41 14.32 15.27
N GLY A 153 8.36 13.38 14.32
CA GLY A 153 8.24 13.61 12.88
C GLY A 153 9.49 14.17 12.20
N ASN A 154 10.64 14.20 12.87
CA ASN A 154 11.89 14.68 12.29
C ASN A 154 12.49 13.62 11.35
N LEU A 155 13.20 14.07 10.31
CA LEU A 155 14.07 13.20 9.52
C LEU A 155 15.27 12.81 10.38
N LYS A 156 15.51 11.50 10.54
CA LYS A 156 16.54 10.97 11.44
C LYS A 156 17.82 10.59 10.70
N GLN A 157 17.69 9.87 9.59
CA GLN A 157 18.82 9.38 8.79
C GLN A 157 18.43 9.31 7.32
N ILE A 158 19.38 9.65 6.43
CA ILE A 158 19.26 9.44 4.99
C ILE A 158 19.97 8.12 4.66
N PHE A 159 19.25 7.21 4.00
CA PHE A 159 19.75 5.90 3.58
C PHE A 159 20.17 5.89 2.12
N GLY A 160 19.51 6.67 1.27
CA GLY A 160 19.87 6.73 -0.15
C GLY A 160 19.52 8.08 -0.74
N GLN A 161 20.33 8.53 -1.69
CA GLN A 161 20.09 9.70 -2.52
C GLN A 161 20.17 9.28 -3.98
N ILE A 162 19.13 9.58 -4.76
CA ILE A 162 19.01 9.15 -6.15
C ILE A 162 18.87 10.40 -7.02
N TYR A 163 19.79 10.55 -7.97
CA TYR A 163 19.94 11.75 -8.80
C TYR A 163 19.53 11.48 -10.25
N GLY A 164 19.00 12.51 -10.92
CA GLY A 164 18.79 12.49 -12.38
C GLY A 164 17.69 11.56 -12.88
N VAL A 165 16.88 11.00 -11.98
CA VAL A 165 15.78 10.08 -12.31
C VAL A 165 14.48 10.57 -11.69
N LYS A 166 13.39 10.48 -12.45
CA LYS A 166 12.08 10.93 -12.00
C LYS A 166 11.43 9.86 -11.11
N PRO A 167 11.03 10.18 -9.87
CA PRO A 167 10.37 9.20 -9.01
C PRO A 167 8.96 8.86 -9.49
N THR A 168 8.51 7.64 -9.16
CA THR A 168 7.10 7.24 -9.24
C THR A 168 6.56 6.97 -7.83
N ASP A 169 5.24 6.79 -7.72
CA ASP A 169 4.56 6.35 -6.50
C ASP A 169 4.67 4.84 -6.23
N ILE A 170 5.30 4.09 -7.13
CA ILE A 170 5.40 2.63 -7.06
C ILE A 170 6.61 2.23 -6.21
N SER A 171 6.32 1.69 -5.03
CA SER A 171 7.35 1.22 -4.10
C SER A 171 6.84 0.11 -3.20
N THR A 172 7.77 -0.65 -2.62
CA THR A 172 7.47 -1.64 -1.58
C THR A 172 8.69 -1.84 -0.69
N TYR A 173 8.50 -2.51 0.44
CA TYR A 173 9.55 -2.69 1.44
C TYR A 173 9.68 -4.14 1.87
N CYS A 174 10.92 -4.55 2.09
CA CYS A 174 11.25 -5.84 2.68
C CYS A 174 11.78 -5.61 4.11
N PRO A 175 10.97 -5.88 5.15
CA PRO A 175 11.39 -5.67 6.53
C PRO A 175 12.48 -6.66 6.97
N ILE A 176 12.49 -7.89 6.43
CA ILE A 176 13.51 -8.90 6.79
C ILE A 176 14.87 -8.57 6.19
N CYS A 177 14.91 -8.19 4.92
CA CYS A 177 16.15 -7.90 4.19
C CYS A 177 16.57 -6.42 4.29
N ARG A 178 15.79 -5.58 4.97
CA ARG A 178 16.03 -4.14 5.15
C ARG A 178 16.31 -3.44 3.82
N LYS A 179 15.41 -3.64 2.86
CA LYS A 179 15.50 -3.06 1.51
C LYS A 179 14.24 -2.30 1.17
N TYR A 180 14.44 -1.07 0.71
CA TYR A 180 13.41 -0.24 0.08
C TYR A 180 13.52 -0.40 -1.43
N PHE A 181 12.39 -0.72 -2.07
CA PHE A 181 12.35 -0.96 -3.50
C PHE A 181 11.50 0.09 -4.17
N LEU A 182 12.02 0.66 -5.25
CA LEU A 182 11.41 1.76 -5.99
C LEU A 182 11.33 1.41 -7.46
N ILE A 183 10.27 1.88 -8.11
CA ILE A 183 10.28 2.10 -9.54
C ILE A 183 10.47 3.59 -9.81
N MET A 184 11.36 3.90 -10.75
CA MET A 184 11.64 5.27 -11.19
C MET A 184 11.64 5.32 -12.71
N PHE A 185 11.67 6.53 -13.27
CA PHE A 185 11.67 6.76 -14.71
C PHE A 185 12.96 7.48 -15.12
N GLU A 186 13.70 6.87 -16.05
CA GLU A 186 14.98 7.36 -16.57
C GLU A 186 14.98 7.25 -18.10
N ASN A 187 15.20 8.38 -18.79
CA ASN A 187 15.36 8.43 -20.26
C ASN A 187 14.34 7.56 -21.03
N ASP A 188 13.05 7.73 -20.73
CA ASP A 188 11.91 7.02 -21.33
C ASP A 188 11.69 5.56 -20.92
N HIS A 189 12.46 5.05 -19.96
CA HIS A 189 12.35 3.69 -19.47
C HIS A 189 12.07 3.66 -17.96
N TYR A 190 11.36 2.62 -17.52
CA TYR A 190 11.24 2.35 -16.09
C TYR A 190 12.49 1.66 -15.59
N ILE A 191 12.98 2.07 -14.44
CA ILE A 191 14.06 1.41 -13.72
C ILE A 191 13.56 0.93 -12.37
N TYR A 192 14.06 -0.22 -11.95
CA TYR A 192 13.93 -0.72 -10.59
C TYR A 192 15.17 -0.31 -9.81
N VAL A 193 14.98 0.27 -8.62
CA VAL A 193 16.06 0.70 -7.73
C VAL A 193 15.88 0.05 -6.37
N GLU A 194 16.96 -0.51 -5.84
CA GLU A 194 17.04 -1.07 -4.49
C GLU A 194 17.91 -0.16 -3.62
N VAL A 195 17.34 0.28 -2.49
CA VAL A 195 18.06 1.06 -1.47
C VAL A 195 18.16 0.22 -0.20
N ASN A 196 19.36 0.14 0.34
CA ASN A 196 19.62 -0.51 1.61
C ASN A 196 19.17 0.39 2.76
N THR A 197 18.35 -0.14 3.67
CA THR A 197 17.94 0.54 4.91
C THR A 197 18.63 -0.06 6.15
N SER A 198 19.69 -0.86 5.94
CA SER A 198 20.70 -1.11 6.98
C SER A 198 21.47 0.16 7.32
N ASP A 199 22.21 0.14 8.41
CA ASP A 199 22.84 1.35 8.97
C ASP A 199 23.87 1.98 8.00
N ASP A 200 24.43 1.16 7.09
CA ASP A 200 25.36 1.60 6.04
C ASP A 200 24.67 2.36 4.89
N GLY A 201 23.35 2.18 4.72
CA GLY A 201 22.62 2.77 3.60
C GLY A 201 23.13 2.34 2.22
N GLY A 202 22.84 3.17 1.22
CA GLY A 202 23.32 3.06 -0.16
C GLY A 202 22.31 2.48 -1.14
N ILE A 203 22.46 2.86 -2.41
CA ILE A 203 21.80 2.18 -3.52
C ILE A 203 22.56 0.86 -3.73
N SER A 204 21.90 -0.27 -3.53
CA SER A 204 22.52 -1.59 -3.67
C SER A 204 22.32 -2.21 -5.04
N TRP A 205 21.32 -1.76 -5.80
CA TRP A 205 21.05 -2.28 -7.14
C TRP A 205 20.22 -1.30 -7.96
N ASN A 206 20.43 -1.31 -9.28
CA ASN A 206 19.48 -0.75 -10.24
C ASN A 206 19.42 -1.62 -11.50
N VAL A 207 18.26 -1.67 -12.14
CA VAL A 207 18.10 -2.37 -13.43
C VAL A 207 16.97 -1.74 -14.24
N SER A 208 17.14 -1.66 -15.56
CA SER A 208 16.05 -1.27 -16.45
C SER A 208 14.98 -2.35 -16.48
N LEU A 209 13.72 -1.95 -16.44
CA LEU A 209 12.59 -2.84 -16.65
C LEU A 209 12.25 -2.90 -18.14
N ASN A 210 11.95 -4.10 -18.62
CA ASN A 210 11.51 -4.28 -20.01
C ASN A 210 9.99 -4.19 -20.17
N PHE A 211 9.25 -3.84 -19.12
CA PHE A 211 7.79 -3.74 -19.09
C PHE A 211 7.34 -2.44 -18.42
N SER A 212 6.06 -2.12 -18.52
CA SER A 212 5.47 -0.94 -17.86
C SER A 212 4.80 -1.35 -16.55
N PRO A 213 5.47 -1.16 -15.39
CA PRO A 213 4.92 -1.49 -14.08
C PRO A 213 3.75 -0.57 -13.74
N PHE A 214 2.79 -1.14 -13.04
CA PHE A 214 1.64 -0.46 -12.48
C PHE A 214 1.70 -0.45 -10.95
N ASN A 215 2.19 -1.55 -10.36
CA ASN A 215 2.53 -1.65 -8.94
C ASN A 215 3.62 -2.73 -8.72
N ILE A 216 4.31 -2.69 -7.59
CA ILE A 216 5.19 -3.77 -7.11
C ILE A 216 4.90 -4.05 -5.64
N ILE A 217 4.97 -5.32 -5.24
CA ILE A 217 4.79 -5.70 -3.84
C ILE A 217 5.75 -6.84 -3.51
N PHE A 218 6.46 -6.68 -2.40
CA PHE A 218 7.34 -7.70 -1.88
C PHE A 218 6.65 -8.52 -0.79
N ASN A 219 6.49 -9.81 -1.03
CA ASN A 219 6.04 -10.75 -0.03
C ASN A 219 7.25 -11.27 0.75
N TYR A 220 7.42 -10.81 1.99
CA TYR A 220 8.54 -11.21 2.84
C TYR A 220 8.44 -12.64 3.39
N LYS A 221 7.26 -13.29 3.34
CA LYS A 221 7.14 -14.70 3.73
C LYS A 221 7.69 -15.64 2.66
N THR A 222 7.48 -15.30 1.38
CA THR A 222 7.92 -16.12 0.24
C THR A 222 9.13 -15.56 -0.49
N PHE A 223 9.67 -14.43 -0.05
CA PHE A 223 10.75 -13.66 -0.70
C PHE A 223 10.49 -13.40 -2.19
N THR A 224 9.21 -13.23 -2.54
CA THR A 224 8.78 -13.05 -3.93
C THR A 224 8.42 -11.60 -4.17
N MET A 225 8.97 -11.03 -5.24
CA MET A 225 8.58 -9.72 -5.74
C MET A 225 7.55 -9.91 -6.84
N TYR A 226 6.34 -9.47 -6.59
CA TYR A 226 5.28 -9.46 -7.59
C TYR A 226 5.22 -8.08 -8.22
N SER A 227 4.79 -8.03 -9.48
CA SER A 227 4.45 -6.79 -10.16
C SER A 227 3.11 -6.94 -10.86
N ILE A 228 2.28 -5.91 -10.75
CA ILE A 228 1.16 -5.67 -11.65
C ILE A 228 1.71 -4.82 -12.78
N TYR A 229 1.50 -5.21 -14.03
CA TYR A 229 2.06 -4.51 -15.18
C TYR A 229 1.14 -4.58 -16.40
N ILE A 230 1.33 -3.62 -17.31
CA ILE A 230 0.63 -3.58 -18.59
C ILE A 230 1.25 -4.60 -19.53
N ASN A 231 0.41 -5.45 -20.14
CA ASN A 231 0.86 -6.40 -21.13
C ASN A 231 1.45 -5.66 -22.36
N GLN A 232 2.64 -6.09 -22.78
CA GLN A 232 3.39 -5.44 -23.85
C GLN A 232 2.68 -5.50 -25.21
N THR A 233 1.98 -6.59 -25.49
CA THR A 233 1.32 -6.85 -26.78
C THR A 233 -0.09 -6.23 -26.83
N ASN A 234 -0.79 -6.20 -25.70
CA ASN A 234 -2.12 -5.61 -25.58
C ASN A 234 -2.19 -4.70 -24.35
N ARG A 235 -2.07 -3.39 -24.58
CA ARG A 235 -2.07 -2.38 -23.53
C ARG A 235 -3.35 -2.31 -22.69
N ASN A 236 -4.43 -2.97 -23.11
CA ASN A 236 -5.69 -3.04 -22.36
C ASN A 236 -5.73 -4.20 -21.35
N ILE A 237 -4.69 -5.04 -21.31
CA ILE A 237 -4.59 -6.17 -20.40
C ILE A 237 -3.56 -5.85 -19.33
N LEU A 238 -3.94 -6.01 -18.06
CA LEU A 238 -2.97 -6.05 -16.96
C LEU A 238 -2.64 -7.50 -16.62
N GLN A 239 -1.43 -7.72 -16.16
CA GLN A 239 -0.97 -9.02 -15.70
C GLN A 239 -0.32 -8.90 -14.34
N ILE A 240 -0.42 -9.97 -13.57
CA ILE A 240 0.36 -10.16 -12.35
C ILE A 240 1.46 -11.16 -12.68
N GLY A 241 2.69 -10.82 -12.33
CA GLY A 241 3.81 -11.71 -12.53
C GLY A 241 4.89 -11.55 -11.46
N ILE A 242 5.83 -12.49 -11.46
CA ILE A 242 7.01 -12.45 -10.59
C ILE A 242 8.09 -11.63 -11.28
N LEU A 243 8.54 -10.56 -10.63
CA LEU A 243 9.65 -9.74 -11.10
C LEU A 243 10.99 -10.39 -10.73
N ASN A 244 11.76 -10.75 -11.75
CA ASN A 244 13.19 -11.03 -11.60
C ASN A 244 13.95 -9.70 -11.48
N ARG A 245 14.27 -9.34 -10.24
CA ARG A 245 14.93 -8.08 -9.86
C ARG A 245 16.35 -7.94 -10.41
N THR A 246 16.99 -9.04 -10.77
CA THR A 246 18.34 -9.04 -11.35
C THR A 246 18.30 -8.69 -12.83
N SER A 247 17.33 -9.23 -13.57
CA SER A 247 17.24 -9.03 -15.02
C SER A 247 16.27 -7.92 -15.43
N GLY A 248 15.43 -7.42 -14.53
CA GLY A 248 14.39 -6.44 -14.84
C GLY A 248 13.23 -6.99 -15.68
N CYS A 249 13.02 -8.31 -15.65
CA CYS A 249 12.02 -9.01 -16.46
C CYS A 249 10.98 -9.71 -15.58
N ILE A 250 9.80 -9.96 -16.11
CA ILE A 250 8.83 -10.88 -15.50
C ILE A 250 9.27 -12.32 -15.79
N SER A 251 9.57 -13.10 -14.75
CA SER A 251 10.01 -14.49 -14.89
C SER A 251 8.85 -15.48 -15.06
N GLN A 252 7.69 -15.14 -14.49
CA GLN A 252 6.49 -15.97 -14.56
C GLN A 252 5.25 -15.08 -14.50
N VAL A 253 4.29 -15.36 -15.38
CA VAL A 253 2.94 -14.78 -15.31
C VAL A 253 2.10 -15.65 -14.38
N ILE A 254 1.44 -15.02 -13.41
CA ILE A 254 0.57 -15.69 -12.44
C ILE A 254 -0.89 -15.59 -12.87
N GLU A 255 -1.29 -14.40 -13.32
CA GLU A 255 -2.66 -14.11 -13.69
C GLU A 255 -2.71 -13.06 -14.79
N THR A 256 -3.71 -13.17 -15.66
CA THR A 256 -4.05 -12.18 -16.67
C THR A 256 -5.40 -11.56 -16.33
N ILE A 257 -5.37 -10.28 -15.97
CA ILE A 257 -6.57 -9.51 -15.67
C ILE A 257 -7.07 -8.93 -16.99
N SER A 258 -7.98 -9.66 -17.63
CA SER A 258 -8.73 -9.12 -18.75
C SER A 258 -9.68 -8.03 -18.21
N ASN A 259 -9.42 -6.78 -18.59
CA ASN A 259 -10.34 -5.72 -18.30
C ASN A 259 -11.54 -5.82 -19.25
N PRO A 260 -12.77 -5.90 -18.73
CA PRO A 260 -13.95 -5.77 -19.58
C PRO A 260 -13.89 -4.43 -20.31
N THR A 261 -14.46 -4.39 -21.51
CA THR A 261 -14.67 -3.16 -22.27
C THR A 261 -15.32 -2.12 -21.34
N HIS A 262 -14.81 -0.88 -21.33
CA HIS A 262 -15.26 0.19 -20.43
C HIS A 262 -14.82 0.04 -18.96
N SER A 263 -13.68 -0.57 -18.67
CA SER A 263 -13.09 -0.55 -17.33
C SER A 263 -11.68 0.03 -17.29
N VAL A 264 -11.33 0.66 -16.18
CA VAL A 264 -10.03 1.28 -15.91
C VAL A 264 -9.55 0.78 -14.56
N LEU A 265 -8.46 0.02 -14.56
CA LEU A 265 -7.77 -0.34 -13.33
C LEU A 265 -7.05 0.89 -12.79
N THR A 266 -7.15 1.10 -11.48
CA THR A 266 -6.53 2.21 -10.77
C THR A 266 -5.29 1.73 -10.04
N LYS A 267 -4.30 2.59 -9.84
CA LYS A 267 -3.07 2.22 -9.11
C LYS A 267 -3.29 1.93 -7.63
N PHE A 268 -4.49 2.19 -7.11
CA PHE A 268 -4.88 1.80 -5.77
C PHE A 268 -4.93 0.28 -5.68
N SER A 269 -3.91 -0.29 -5.02
CA SER A 269 -3.84 -1.70 -4.68
C SER A 269 -3.18 -1.93 -3.33
N THR A 270 -3.46 -3.09 -2.73
CA THR A 270 -2.83 -3.55 -1.49
C THR A 270 -2.69 -5.07 -1.56
N PHE A 271 -1.87 -5.64 -0.67
CA PHE A 271 -1.64 -7.08 -0.61
C PHE A 271 -1.79 -7.60 0.81
N ASP A 272 -2.55 -8.67 0.92
CA ASP A 272 -2.65 -9.47 2.12
C ASP A 272 -1.57 -10.55 2.07
N ILE A 273 -0.50 -10.31 2.83
CA ILE A 273 0.64 -11.23 2.93
C ILE A 273 0.24 -12.54 3.62
N GLU A 274 -0.77 -12.52 4.50
CA GLU A 274 -1.23 -13.73 5.19
C GLU A 274 -1.91 -14.67 4.21
N ASN A 275 -2.88 -14.15 3.48
CA ASN A 275 -3.72 -14.94 2.59
C ASN A 275 -3.19 -15.02 1.15
N ASN A 276 -2.10 -14.31 0.84
CA ASN A 276 -1.54 -14.16 -0.50
C ASN A 276 -2.58 -13.62 -1.51
N LEU A 277 -3.29 -12.56 -1.10
CA LEU A 277 -4.34 -11.94 -1.91
C LEU A 277 -3.92 -10.53 -2.35
N TYR A 278 -3.91 -10.29 -3.65
CA TYR A 278 -3.90 -8.92 -4.19
C TYR A 278 -5.30 -8.35 -4.14
N TYR A 279 -5.40 -7.05 -3.85
CA TYR A 279 -6.63 -6.28 -4.01
C TYR A 279 -6.31 -5.07 -4.87
N ILE A 280 -7.10 -4.84 -5.91
CA ILE A 280 -6.89 -3.77 -6.90
C ILE A 280 -8.23 -3.08 -7.12
N SER A 281 -8.26 -1.76 -7.05
CA SER A 281 -9.48 -1.01 -7.36
C SER A 281 -9.64 -0.85 -8.87
N ASN A 282 -10.85 -1.11 -9.35
CA ASN A 282 -11.26 -1.00 -10.73
C ASN A 282 -12.45 -0.05 -10.85
N ILE A 283 -12.44 0.80 -11.88
CA ILE A 283 -13.56 1.68 -12.22
C ILE A 283 -14.19 1.14 -13.49
N VAL A 284 -15.46 0.76 -13.42
CA VAL A 284 -16.27 0.49 -14.60
C VAL A 284 -16.91 1.81 -15.01
N THR A 285 -16.81 2.16 -16.29
CA THR A 285 -17.23 3.47 -16.82
C THR A 285 -18.61 3.41 -17.48
N GLN A 286 -19.12 2.21 -17.79
CA GLN A 286 -20.46 2.01 -18.38
C GLN A 286 -21.12 0.71 -17.89
N PRO A 287 -22.07 0.76 -16.93
CA PRO A 287 -22.42 1.95 -16.13
C PRO A 287 -21.26 2.39 -15.23
N PHE A 288 -21.25 3.65 -14.79
CA PHE A 288 -20.24 4.10 -13.82
C PHE A 288 -20.43 3.37 -12.50
N SER A 289 -19.48 2.51 -12.14
CA SER A 289 -19.44 1.79 -10.87
C SER A 289 -18.01 1.51 -10.44
N ARG A 290 -17.84 1.12 -9.18
CA ARG A 290 -16.53 0.72 -8.65
C ARG A 290 -16.54 -0.74 -8.29
N GLU A 291 -15.41 -1.39 -8.54
CA GLU A 291 -15.18 -2.77 -8.19
C GLU A 291 -13.84 -2.89 -7.46
N ILE A 292 -13.74 -3.93 -6.64
CA ILE A 292 -12.46 -4.43 -6.16
C ILE A 292 -12.25 -5.79 -6.79
N ILE A 293 -11.13 -5.91 -7.48
CA ILE A 293 -10.64 -7.19 -7.96
C ILE A 293 -9.69 -7.72 -6.90
N TYR A 294 -9.92 -8.95 -6.44
CA TYR A 294 -8.93 -9.63 -5.62
C TYR A 294 -8.52 -10.97 -6.20
N ILE A 295 -7.22 -11.24 -6.08
CA ILE A 295 -6.54 -12.29 -6.83
C ILE A 295 -5.70 -13.10 -5.85
N ASN A 296 -6.01 -14.38 -5.76
CA ASN A 296 -5.19 -15.32 -5.02
C ASN A 296 -4.01 -15.77 -5.88
N VAL A 297 -2.79 -15.39 -5.51
CA VAL A 297 -1.60 -15.70 -6.32
C VAL A 297 -1.13 -17.14 -6.21
N ASN A 298 -1.66 -17.92 -5.26
CA ASN A 298 -1.35 -19.34 -5.16
C ASN A 298 -2.23 -20.18 -6.09
N THR A 299 -3.50 -19.80 -6.24
CA THR A 299 -4.48 -20.55 -7.04
C THR A 299 -4.78 -19.93 -8.39
N SER A 300 -4.31 -18.71 -8.64
CA SER A 300 -4.73 -17.87 -9.78
C SER A 300 -6.26 -17.75 -9.86
N GLN A 301 -6.92 -17.69 -8.70
CA GLN A 301 -8.34 -17.43 -8.63
C GLN A 301 -8.57 -15.92 -8.56
N THR A 302 -9.32 -15.40 -9.52
CA THR A 302 -9.72 -13.99 -9.59
C THR A 302 -11.19 -13.85 -9.24
N MET A 303 -11.51 -12.92 -8.35
CA MET A 303 -12.88 -12.53 -8.02
C MET A 303 -13.04 -11.01 -8.13
N ARG A 304 -14.25 -10.60 -8.52
CA ARG A 304 -14.63 -9.18 -8.67
C ARG A 304 -15.82 -8.92 -7.78
N ILE A 305 -15.73 -7.87 -6.97
CA ILE A 305 -16.81 -7.46 -6.08
C ILE A 305 -17.21 -6.04 -6.46
N SER A 306 -18.45 -5.89 -6.88
CA SER A 306 -19.05 -4.57 -7.09
C SER A 306 -19.24 -3.89 -5.75
N LEU A 307 -18.73 -2.67 -5.64
CA LEU A 307 -18.95 -1.86 -4.46
C LEU A 307 -20.25 -1.06 -4.60
N PRO A 308 -20.89 -0.69 -3.47
CA PRO A 308 -22.00 0.24 -3.48
C PRO A 308 -21.63 1.54 -4.20
N ASN A 309 -22.61 2.11 -4.88
CA ASN A 309 -22.49 3.48 -5.39
C ASN A 309 -22.44 4.42 -4.19
N THR A 310 -21.35 5.19 -4.08
CA THR A 310 -21.17 6.20 -3.05
C THR A 310 -20.59 7.47 -3.66
N ASP A 311 -20.82 8.60 -3.00
CA ASP A 311 -20.23 9.90 -3.36
C ASP A 311 -18.78 10.03 -2.86
N TYR A 312 -18.15 8.94 -2.43
CA TYR A 312 -16.80 8.95 -1.87
C TYR A 312 -15.75 8.52 -2.87
N ASN A 313 -14.64 9.26 -2.98
CA ASN A 313 -13.40 8.86 -3.66
C ASN A 313 -12.45 8.16 -2.69
N PHE A 314 -11.68 7.18 -3.18
CA PHE A 314 -10.59 6.57 -2.43
C PHE A 314 -9.32 7.42 -2.58
N TYR A 315 -8.57 7.57 -1.50
CA TYR A 315 -7.24 8.20 -1.54
C TYR A 315 -6.11 7.24 -1.18
N ALA A 316 -6.37 6.29 -0.27
CA ALA A 316 -5.40 5.29 0.16
C ALA A 316 -6.13 4.13 0.82
N TRP A 317 -5.47 2.97 0.83
CA TRP A 317 -5.96 1.80 1.54
C TRP A 317 -4.84 0.84 1.91
N PHE A 318 -5.12 -0.03 2.88
CA PHE A 318 -4.22 -1.07 3.36
C PHE A 318 -5.03 -2.21 4.00
N ILE A 319 -4.34 -3.30 4.33
CA ILE A 319 -4.92 -4.41 5.09
C ILE A 319 -4.24 -4.48 6.43
N LYS A 320 -5.03 -4.61 7.51
CA LYS A 320 -4.49 -4.85 8.85
C LYS A 320 -3.85 -6.23 8.89
N GLN A 321 -2.53 -6.26 8.84
CA GLN A 321 -1.75 -7.47 9.04
C GLN A 321 -1.42 -7.59 10.52
N PHE A 322 -1.99 -8.57 11.21
CA PHE A 322 -1.60 -8.84 12.60
C PHE A 322 -0.27 -9.59 12.58
N VAL A 323 0.74 -9.06 13.28
CA VAL A 323 1.98 -9.80 13.51
C VAL A 323 1.63 -10.88 14.55
N GLN A 324 1.63 -12.15 14.12
CA GLN A 324 1.50 -13.29 15.02
C GLN A 324 2.82 -13.60 15.71
#